data_AF-A0A534KIQ4-F1
#
_entry.id   AF-A0A534KIQ4-F1
#
_cell.length_a   1.000
_cell.length_b   1.000
_cell.length_c   1.000
_cell.angle_alpha   90.00
_cell.angle_beta   90.00
_cell.angle_gamma   90.00
#
_symmetry.space_group_name_H-M   'P 1'
#
loop_
_entity.id
_entity.type
_entity.pdbx_description
1 polymer ?
#
loop_
_entity_poly.entity_id
_entity_poly.type
_entity_poly.pdbx_seq_one_letter_code
_entity_poly.pdbx_strand_id
1 'polypeptide(L)'
;MNISSAAILAGVAVDAWLLAFIAIRGRRPWLQATYAACTLAYLALGAAFVGINEGVLAALRNDVALGILLLSHALTAILVLGLIHGETLPRRRSIAFLLLIPVPVLAYLAPIEGWTAAAAYEGNVLGGFLVVCLGIALAETVYARYSSRLLAAHSFWLGVGVIA
;
A
#
# COMPACT_ATOMS: atom_id res chain seq x y z
N MET A 1 -15.98 8.47 20.77
CA MET A 1 -14.94 8.41 19.73
C MET A 1 -13.56 8.54 20.34
N ASN A 2 -12.77 7.48 20.24
CA ASN A 2 -11.38 7.46 20.68
C ASN A 2 -10.52 8.39 19.79
N ILE A 3 -9.45 8.97 20.34
CA ILE A 3 -8.51 9.85 19.60
C ILE A 3 -7.90 9.10 18.41
N SER A 4 -7.58 7.81 18.59
CA SER A 4 -7.08 6.95 17.51
C SER A 4 -8.10 6.76 16.39
N SER A 5 -9.38 6.51 16.74
CA SER A 5 -10.48 6.39 15.78
C SER A 5 -10.68 7.70 15.01
N ALA A 6 -10.60 8.85 15.70
CA ALA A 6 -10.74 10.16 15.07
C ALA A 6 -9.59 10.47 14.10
N ALA A 7 -8.35 10.14 14.47
CA ALA A 7 -7.19 10.31 13.61
C ALA A 7 -7.27 9.44 12.35
N ILE A 8 -7.69 8.17 12.50
CA ILE A 8 -7.85 7.25 11.37
C ILE A 8 -9.00 7.70 10.45
N LEU A 9 -10.13 8.14 11.00
CA LEU A 9 -11.23 8.70 10.20
C LEU A 9 -10.80 9.95 9.42
N ALA A 10 -10.00 10.83 10.02
CA ALA A 10 -9.46 11.99 9.31
C ALA A 10 -8.57 11.56 8.14
N GLY A 11 -7.69 10.57 8.34
CA GLY A 11 -6.89 9.97 7.27
C GLY A 11 -7.76 9.38 6.15
N VAL A 12 -8.75 8.57 6.50
CA VAL A 12 -9.73 7.98 5.57
C VAL A 12 -10.46 9.07 4.77
N ALA A 13 -10.86 10.18 5.41
CA ALA A 13 -11.51 11.29 4.71
C ALA A 13 -10.58 11.97 3.70
N VAL A 14 -9.31 12.19 4.07
CA VAL A 14 -8.29 12.76 3.18
C VAL A 14 -8.01 11.83 2.00
N ASP A 15 -7.86 10.54 2.25
CA ASP A 15 -7.63 9.51 1.24
C ASP A 15 -8.78 9.45 0.22
N ALA A 16 -10.02 9.46 0.71
CA ALA A 16 -11.22 9.49 -0.14
C ALA A 16 -11.28 10.77 -0.99
N TRP A 17 -10.92 11.92 -0.40
CA TRP A 17 -10.88 13.19 -1.11
C TRP A 17 -9.79 13.21 -2.20
N LEU A 18 -8.59 12.71 -1.90
CA LEU A 18 -7.50 12.59 -2.88
C LEU A 18 -7.86 11.61 -4.01
N LEU A 19 -8.54 10.50 -3.70
CA LEU A 19 -9.07 9.57 -4.69
C LEU A 19 -10.06 10.25 -5.62
N ALA A 20 -11.02 11.01 -5.09
CA ALA A 20 -11.97 11.77 -5.90
C ALA A 20 -11.26 12.81 -6.77
N PHE A 21 -10.28 13.53 -6.22
CA PHE A 21 -9.50 14.51 -6.96
C PHE A 21 -8.72 13.87 -8.13
N ILE A 22 -8.02 12.76 -7.86
CA ILE A 22 -7.24 12.03 -8.87
C ILE A 22 -8.15 11.39 -9.91
N ALA A 23 -9.32 10.88 -9.54
CA ALA A 23 -10.30 10.35 -10.49
C ALA A 23 -10.80 11.43 -11.47
N ILE A 24 -11.02 12.66 -11.01
CA ILE A 24 -11.50 13.77 -11.85
C ILE A 24 -10.39 14.41 -12.69
N ARG A 25 -9.18 14.56 -12.13
CA ARG A 25 -8.10 15.37 -12.73
C ARG A 25 -6.94 14.58 -13.29
N GLY A 26 -6.82 13.30 -12.94
CA GLY A 26 -5.72 12.46 -13.41
C GLY A 26 -5.79 12.27 -14.93
N ARG A 27 -4.61 12.25 -15.56
CA ARG A 27 -4.45 12.06 -17.02
C ARG A 27 -3.74 10.76 -17.37
N ARG A 28 -3.37 9.99 -16.35
CA ARG A 28 -2.58 8.77 -16.44
C ARG A 28 -3.45 7.61 -15.92
N PRO A 29 -4.20 6.93 -16.81
CA PRO A 29 -5.21 5.95 -16.39
C PRO A 29 -4.61 4.81 -15.58
N TRP A 30 -3.38 4.42 -15.87
CA TRP A 30 -2.70 3.38 -15.12
C TRP A 30 -2.46 3.80 -13.66
N LEU A 31 -1.88 4.98 -13.47
CA LEU A 31 -1.61 5.55 -12.15
C LEU A 31 -2.89 5.80 -11.36
N GLN A 32 -3.96 6.23 -12.03
CA GLN A 32 -5.28 6.38 -11.39
C GLN A 32 -5.80 5.04 -10.87
N ALA A 33 -5.70 3.97 -11.67
CA ALA A 33 -6.16 2.65 -11.27
C ALA A 33 -5.35 2.06 -10.12
N THR A 34 -4.02 2.16 -10.15
CA THR A 34 -3.17 1.65 -9.06
C THR A 34 -3.35 2.46 -7.78
N TYR A 35 -3.46 3.80 -7.92
CA TYR A 35 -3.77 4.67 -6.80
C TYR A 35 -5.13 4.32 -6.20
N ALA A 36 -6.18 4.21 -7.03
CA ALA A 36 -7.51 3.86 -6.56
C ALA A 36 -7.56 2.52 -5.82
N ALA A 37 -6.86 1.50 -6.34
CA ALA A 37 -6.77 0.20 -5.68
C ALA A 37 -6.06 0.30 -4.31
N CYS A 38 -4.94 1.03 -4.24
CA CYS A 38 -4.25 1.31 -2.97
C CYS A 38 -5.17 2.01 -1.98
N THR A 39 -5.76 3.14 -2.37
CA THR A 39 -6.56 3.97 -1.49
C THR A 39 -7.80 3.24 -1.01
N LEU A 40 -8.47 2.47 -1.87
CA LEU A 40 -9.62 1.65 -1.47
C LEU A 40 -9.25 0.58 -0.44
N ALA A 41 -8.06 -0.03 -0.54
CA ALA A 41 -7.58 -0.99 0.45
C ALA A 41 -7.37 -0.32 1.83
N TYR A 42 -6.77 0.87 1.85
CA TYR A 42 -6.57 1.65 3.08
C TYR A 42 -7.90 2.17 3.67
N LEU A 43 -8.82 2.66 2.83
CA LEU A 43 -10.15 3.11 3.25
C LEU A 43 -10.94 1.97 3.90
N ALA A 44 -10.94 0.78 3.28
CA ALA A 44 -11.64 -0.39 3.81
C ALA A 44 -11.07 -0.82 5.17
N LEU A 45 -9.74 -0.85 5.31
CA LEU A 45 -9.09 -1.23 6.56
C LEU A 45 -9.33 -0.18 7.67
N GLY A 46 -9.17 1.11 7.35
CA GLY A 46 -9.38 2.21 8.28
C GLY A 46 -10.83 2.30 8.76
N ALA A 47 -11.80 2.16 7.86
CA ALA A 47 -13.22 2.12 8.21
C ALA A 47 -13.57 0.91 9.09
N ALA A 48 -13.03 -0.27 8.76
CA ALA A 48 -13.22 -1.46 9.59
C ALA A 48 -12.63 -1.29 10.99
N PHE A 49 -11.42 -0.73 11.11
CA PHE A 49 -10.76 -0.49 12.39
C PHE A 49 -11.55 0.48 13.29
N VAL A 50 -12.04 1.58 12.72
CA VAL A 50 -12.87 2.56 13.43
C VAL A 50 -14.19 1.90 13.87
N GLY A 51 -14.83 1.14 12.99
CA GLY A 51 -16.07 0.45 13.31
C GLY A 51 -15.93 -0.56 14.45
N ILE A 52 -14.79 -1.27 14.53
CA ILE A 52 -14.50 -2.21 15.62
C ILE A 52 -14.24 -1.45 16.93
N ASN A 53 -13.40 -0.41 16.90
CA ASN A 53 -13.04 0.35 18.10
C ASN A 53 -14.22 1.10 18.72
N GLU A 54 -15.17 1.55 17.91
CA GLU A 54 -16.39 2.20 18.39
C GLU A 54 -17.51 1.20 18.69
N GLY A 55 -17.26 -0.11 18.57
CA GLY A 55 -18.22 -1.18 18.90
C GLY A 55 -19.38 -1.33 17.90
N VAL A 56 -19.25 -0.74 16.71
CA VAL A 56 -20.26 -0.77 15.63
C VAL A 56 -20.15 -2.05 14.80
N LEU A 57 -18.93 -2.55 14.59
CA LEU A 57 -18.64 -3.80 13.88
C LEU A 57 -18.08 -4.86 14.82
N ALA A 58 -18.39 -6.13 14.52
CA ALA A 58 -17.71 -7.27 15.12
C ALA A 58 -16.23 -7.29 14.73
N ALA A 59 -15.40 -7.94 15.55
CA ALA A 59 -13.97 -8.05 15.31
C ALA A 59 -13.66 -8.58 13.89
N LEU A 60 -12.78 -7.89 13.17
CA LEU A 60 -12.32 -8.32 11.85
C LEU A 60 -11.50 -9.60 11.99
N ARG A 61 -11.76 -10.58 11.13
CA ARG A 61 -10.97 -11.83 11.11
C ARG A 61 -9.52 -11.50 10.76
N ASN A 62 -8.57 -12.03 11.54
CA ASN A 62 -7.15 -11.73 11.39
C ASN A 62 -6.64 -11.98 9.96
N ASP A 63 -7.06 -13.05 9.31
CA ASP A 63 -6.65 -13.39 7.94
C ASP A 63 -7.09 -12.32 6.91
N VAL A 64 -8.24 -11.69 7.14
CA VAL A 64 -8.77 -10.64 6.24
C VAL A 64 -7.97 -9.36 6.44
N ALA A 65 -7.70 -8.97 7.69
CA ALA A 65 -6.88 -7.81 8.01
C ALA A 65 -5.46 -7.95 7.42
N LEU A 66 -4.88 -9.14 7.56
CA LEU A 66 -3.54 -9.47 7.07
C LEU A 66 -3.50 -9.55 5.54
N GLY A 67 -4.52 -10.11 4.90
CA GLY A 67 -4.64 -10.09 3.44
C GLY A 67 -4.73 -8.67 2.86
N ILE A 68 -5.49 -7.78 3.51
CA ILE A 68 -5.58 -6.36 3.12
C ILE A 68 -4.23 -5.66 3.33
N LEU A 69 -3.52 -5.94 4.42
CA LEU A 69 -2.18 -5.40 4.70
C LEU A 69 -1.17 -5.83 3.62
N LEU A 70 -1.14 -7.11 3.24
CA LEU A 70 -0.24 -7.61 2.20
C LEU A 70 -0.56 -6.99 0.84
N LEU A 71 -1.84 -6.89 0.52
CA LEU A 71 -2.30 -6.27 -0.73
C LEU A 71 -1.93 -4.78 -0.78
N SER A 72 -2.12 -4.04 0.31
CA SER A 72 -1.80 -2.61 0.35
C SER A 72 -0.31 -2.37 0.15
N HIS A 73 0.57 -3.17 0.74
CA HIS A 73 2.02 -3.05 0.56
C HIS A 73 2.46 -3.37 -0.88
N ALA A 74 1.93 -4.44 -1.46
CA ALA A 74 2.23 -4.80 -2.84
C ALA A 74 1.76 -3.72 -3.81
N LEU A 75 0.54 -3.21 -3.64
CA LEU A 75 0.00 -2.13 -4.46
C LEU A 75 0.76 -0.81 -4.25
N THR A 76 1.22 -0.51 -3.02
CA THR A 76 2.00 0.70 -2.74
C THR A 76 3.33 0.66 -3.47
N ALA A 77 4.01 -0.49 -3.47
CA ALA A 77 5.23 -0.68 -4.23
C ALA A 77 5.01 -0.48 -5.74
N ILE A 78 3.94 -1.07 -6.30
CA ILE A 78 3.60 -0.92 -7.72
C ILE A 78 3.22 0.53 -8.05
N LEU A 79 2.51 1.22 -7.16
CA LEU A 79 2.15 2.63 -7.30
C LEU A 79 3.40 3.52 -7.33
N VAL A 80 4.36 3.33 -6.41
CA VAL A 80 5.63 4.07 -6.39
C VAL A 80 6.41 3.84 -7.68
N LEU A 81 6.51 2.59 -8.12
CA LEU A 81 7.14 2.26 -9.41
C LEU A 81 6.40 2.93 -10.58
N GLY A 82 5.07 2.96 -10.55
CA GLY A 82 4.24 3.67 -11.52
C GLY A 82 4.48 5.19 -11.52
N LEU A 83 4.76 5.79 -10.36
CA LEU A 83 5.04 7.22 -10.25
C LEU A 83 6.40 7.56 -10.87
N ILE A 84 7.39 6.67 -10.74
CA ILE A 84 8.73 6.82 -11.30
C ILE A 84 8.73 6.56 -12.81
N HIS A 85 8.10 5.48 -13.27
CA HIS A 85 8.17 5.02 -14.67
C HIS A 85 6.98 5.44 -15.54
N GLY A 86 5.93 5.97 -14.94
CA GLY A 86 4.70 6.38 -15.63
C GLY A 86 4.00 5.22 -16.34
N GLU A 87 3.29 5.55 -17.43
CA GLU A 87 2.52 4.61 -18.26
C GLU A 87 3.38 3.53 -18.96
N THR A 88 4.71 3.64 -18.90
CA THR A 88 5.60 2.63 -19.48
C THR A 88 5.77 1.40 -18.58
N LEU A 89 5.41 1.51 -17.29
CA LEU A 89 5.52 0.43 -16.31
C LEU A 89 4.88 -0.88 -16.80
N PRO A 90 3.58 -0.92 -17.20
CA PRO A 90 2.95 -2.17 -17.59
C PRO A 90 3.53 -2.82 -18.85
N ARG A 91 4.14 -2.03 -19.75
CA ARG A 91 4.73 -2.54 -20.99
C ARG A 91 6.19 -2.94 -20.87
N ARG A 92 6.99 -2.21 -20.09
CA ARG A 92 8.46 -2.40 -20.02
C ARG A 92 8.93 -3.08 -18.74
N ARG A 93 8.13 -3.05 -17.68
CA ARG A 93 8.49 -3.56 -16.35
C ARG A 93 7.34 -4.34 -15.72
N SER A 94 6.70 -5.20 -16.52
CA SER A 94 5.60 -6.08 -16.09
C SER A 94 5.99 -7.03 -14.93
N ILE A 95 7.29 -7.30 -14.75
CA ILE A 95 7.82 -8.10 -13.63
C ILE A 95 7.41 -7.51 -12.27
N ALA A 96 7.19 -6.20 -12.16
CA ALA A 96 6.70 -5.56 -10.94
C ALA A 96 5.34 -6.14 -10.46
N PHE A 97 4.51 -6.66 -11.36
CA PHE A 97 3.23 -7.29 -11.00
C PHE A 97 3.37 -8.65 -10.35
N LEU A 98 4.54 -9.28 -10.44
CA LEU A 98 4.81 -10.52 -9.72
C LEU A 98 4.72 -10.29 -8.19
N LEU A 99 4.81 -9.05 -7.70
CA LEU A 99 4.56 -8.70 -6.30
C LEU A 99 3.13 -9.02 -5.84
N LEU A 100 2.16 -9.14 -6.74
CA LEU A 100 0.79 -9.51 -6.39
C LEU A 100 0.61 -11.01 -6.21
N ILE A 101 1.50 -11.84 -6.76
CA ILE A 101 1.38 -13.31 -6.72
C ILE A 101 1.55 -13.88 -5.30
N PRO A 102 2.50 -13.41 -4.47
CA PRO A 102 2.65 -13.91 -3.11
C PRO A 102 1.47 -13.56 -2.20
N VAL A 103 0.71 -12.49 -2.49
CA VAL A 103 -0.38 -12.00 -1.63
C VAL A 103 -1.42 -13.09 -1.32
N PRO A 104 -2.07 -13.76 -2.29
CA PRO A 104 -3.04 -14.81 -2.00
C PRO A 104 -2.42 -16.03 -1.32
N VAL A 105 -1.17 -16.39 -1.64
CA VAL A 105 -0.48 -17.54 -1.05
C VAL A 105 -0.18 -17.27 0.42
N LEU A 106 0.37 -16.10 0.74
CA LEU A 106 0.67 -15.69 2.11
C LEU A 106 -0.60 -15.49 2.93
N ALA A 107 -1.66 -14.93 2.34
CA ALA A 107 -2.95 -14.79 3.01
C ALA A 107 -3.59 -16.15 3.32
N TYR A 108 -3.39 -17.16 2.46
CA TYR A 108 -3.85 -18.53 2.70
C TYR A 108 -3.03 -19.26 3.76
N LEU A 109 -1.70 -19.06 3.79
CA LEU A 109 -0.80 -19.68 4.77
C LEU A 109 -0.90 -19.05 6.16
N ALA A 110 -1.25 -17.76 6.25
CA ALA A 110 -1.35 -17.03 7.51
C ALA A 110 -2.17 -17.73 8.61
N PRO A 111 -3.39 -18.24 8.37
CA PRO A 111 -4.14 -18.96 9.40
C PRO A 111 -3.52 -20.31 9.80
N ILE A 112 -2.77 -20.96 8.90
CA ILE A 112 -2.13 -22.26 9.16
C ILE A 112 -0.91 -22.07 10.08
N GLU A 113 -0.14 -21.01 9.83
CA GLU A 113 1.07 -20.65 10.58
C GLU A 113 0.79 -19.77 11.80
N GLY A 114 -0.48 -19.39 12.03
CA GLY A 114 -0.89 -18.52 13.14
C GLY A 114 -0.40 -17.07 13.04
N TRP A 115 -0.04 -16.61 11.83
CA TRP A 115 0.41 -15.23 11.62
C TRP A 115 -0.73 -14.24 11.78
N THR A 116 -0.45 -13.12 12.43
CA THR A 116 -1.41 -12.04 12.66
C THR A 116 -0.89 -10.72 12.13
N ALA A 117 -1.79 -9.79 11.81
CA ALA A 117 -1.40 -8.46 11.34
C ALA A 117 -0.53 -7.70 12.36
N ALA A 118 -0.68 -7.99 13.65
CA ALA A 118 0.13 -7.40 14.73
C ALA A 118 1.58 -7.93 14.75
N ALA A 119 1.78 -9.18 14.33
CA ALA A 119 3.08 -9.85 14.25
C ALA A 119 3.67 -9.83 12.82
N ALA A 120 3.11 -9.00 11.93
CA ALA A 120 3.42 -9.06 10.51
C ALA A 120 4.88 -8.69 10.17
N TYR A 121 5.54 -7.92 11.02
CA TYR A 121 6.93 -7.46 10.84
C TYR A 121 7.96 -8.30 11.61
N GLU A 122 7.55 -9.43 12.18
CA GLU A 122 8.49 -10.36 12.81
C GLU A 122 9.41 -11.03 11.76
N GLY A 123 10.48 -11.69 12.22
CA GLY A 123 11.48 -12.37 11.38
C GLY A 123 10.97 -13.64 10.69
N ASN A 124 9.81 -13.56 10.04
CA ASN A 124 9.15 -14.64 9.32
C ASN A 124 9.03 -14.30 7.82
N VAL A 125 8.52 -15.24 7.02
CA VAL A 125 8.39 -15.08 5.55
C VAL A 125 7.49 -13.88 5.19
N LEU A 126 6.47 -13.60 6.02
CA LEU A 126 5.55 -12.49 5.82
C LEU A 126 6.28 -11.14 6.00
N GLY A 127 7.04 -10.98 7.08
CA GLY A 127 7.89 -9.81 7.30
C GLY A 127 8.91 -9.63 6.19
N GLY A 128 9.52 -10.72 5.72
CA GLY A 128 10.42 -10.71 4.56
C GLY A 128 9.74 -10.16 3.29
N PHE A 129 8.51 -10.57 3.01
CA PHE A 129 7.74 -10.05 1.87
C PHE A 129 7.43 -8.56 2.00
N LEU A 130 7.02 -8.10 3.20
CA LEU A 130 6.76 -6.67 3.45
C LEU A 130 8.03 -5.82 3.26
N VAL A 131 9.17 -6.31 3.74
CA VAL A 131 10.49 -5.67 3.53
C VAL A 131 10.84 -5.62 2.05
N VAL A 132 10.53 -6.66 1.26
CA VAL A 132 10.76 -6.64 -0.19
C VAL A 132 9.87 -5.61 -0.89
N CYS A 133 8.58 -5.52 -0.53
CA CYS A 133 7.68 -4.50 -1.09
C CYS A 133 8.20 -3.07 -0.82
N LEU A 134 8.62 -2.80 0.42
CA LEU A 134 9.18 -1.50 0.81
C LEU A 134 10.54 -1.26 0.13
N GLY A 135 11.40 -2.27 0.13
CA GLY A 135 12.76 -2.22 -0.37
C GLY A 135 12.83 -1.98 -1.88
N ILE A 136 11.92 -2.57 -2.67
CA ILE A 136 11.84 -2.33 -4.11
C ILE A 136 11.43 -0.88 -4.39
N ALA A 137 10.41 -0.38 -3.68
CA ALA A 137 9.98 1.01 -3.82
C ALA A 137 11.13 1.98 -3.47
N LEU A 138 11.82 1.71 -2.36
CA LEU A 138 12.92 2.55 -1.87
C LEU A 138 14.15 2.49 -2.78
N ALA A 139 14.58 1.29 -3.18
CA ALA A 139 15.68 1.11 -4.12
C ALA A 139 15.44 1.86 -5.42
N GLU A 140 14.21 1.83 -5.93
CA GLU A 140 13.90 2.49 -7.20
C GLU A 140 13.74 3.99 -7.10
N THR A 141 13.29 4.51 -5.95
CA THR A 141 13.39 5.96 -5.68
C THR A 141 14.85 6.42 -5.62
N VAL A 142 15.75 5.66 -4.99
CA VAL A 142 17.18 5.97 -4.94
C VAL A 142 17.81 5.90 -6.33
N TYR A 143 17.51 4.87 -7.12
CA TYR A 143 17.99 4.75 -8.50
C TYR A 143 17.50 5.90 -9.39
N ALA A 144 16.23 6.29 -9.27
CA ALA A 144 15.66 7.44 -9.99
C ALA A 144 16.37 8.75 -9.62
N ARG A 145 16.78 8.90 -8.36
CA ARG A 145 17.53 10.07 -7.86
C ARG A 145 18.93 10.16 -8.47
N TYR A 146 19.62 9.02 -8.59
CA TYR A 146 20.96 8.97 -9.19
C TYR A 146 20.93 9.15 -10.72
N SER A 147 19.89 8.65 -11.39
CA SER A 147 19.79 8.65 -12.85
C SER A 147 19.24 9.95 -13.45
N SER A 148 18.52 10.80 -12.69
CA SER A 148 17.96 12.05 -13.21
C SER A 148 17.85 13.15 -12.14
N ARG A 149 18.45 14.32 -12.43
CA ARG A 149 18.36 15.51 -11.56
C ARG A 149 16.93 16.08 -11.45
N LEU A 150 16.09 15.90 -12.46
CA LEU A 150 14.68 16.34 -12.45
C LEU A 150 13.81 15.44 -11.56
N LEU A 151 14.10 14.13 -11.51
CA LEU A 151 13.41 13.20 -10.62
C LEU A 151 13.98 13.20 -9.19
N ALA A 152 15.14 13.80 -8.95
CA ALA A 152 15.79 13.80 -7.64
C ALA A 152 14.96 14.49 -6.54
N ALA A 153 14.23 15.56 -6.87
CA ALA A 153 13.35 16.23 -5.92
C ALA A 153 12.07 15.42 -5.65
N HIS A 154 11.48 14.81 -6.67
CA HIS A 154 10.25 14.00 -6.52
C HIS A 154 10.52 12.65 -5.84
N SER A 155 11.66 12.01 -6.14
CA SER A 155 12.12 10.78 -5.49
C SER A 155 12.44 10.97 -4.00
N PHE A 156 12.91 12.16 -3.59
CA PHE A 156 13.09 12.48 -2.18
C PHE A 156 11.77 12.45 -1.40
N TRP A 157 10.73 13.10 -1.91
CA TRP A 157 9.41 13.10 -1.27
C TRP A 157 8.74 11.72 -1.30
N LEU A 158 8.95 10.94 -2.36
CA LEU A 158 8.50 9.55 -2.43
C LEU A 158 9.21 8.66 -1.41
N GLY A 159 10.53 8.81 -1.23
CA GLY A 159 11.28 8.07 -0.22
C GLY A 159 10.85 8.42 1.20
N VAL A 160 10.62 9.71 1.50
CA VAL A 160 10.12 10.16 2.80
C VAL A 160 8.72 9.61 3.06
N GLY A 161 7.81 9.65 2.08
CA GLY A 161 6.45 9.11 2.22
C GLY A 161 6.36 7.58 2.30
N VAL A 162 7.43 6.86 1.96
CA VAL A 162 7.54 5.39 2.14
C VAL A 162 8.07 5.02 3.53
N ILE A 163 8.84 5.91 4.17
CA ILE A 163 9.46 5.68 5.49
C ILE A 163 8.61 6.24 6.64
N ALA A 164 7.81 7.28 6.39
CA ALA A 164 6.94 7.94 7.36
C ALA A 164 5.61 7.21 7.54
#